data_AF-A0A7Z9HGF7-F1
#
_entry.id   AF-A0A7Z9HGF7-F1
#
_cell.length_a   1.000
_cell.length_b   1.000
_cell.length_c   1.000
_cell.angle_alpha   90.00
_cell.angle_beta   90.00
_cell.angle_gamma   90.00
#
_symmetry.space_group_name_H-M   'P 1'
#
loop_
_entity.id
_entity.type
_entity.pdbx_description
1 polymer ?
#
loop_
_entity_poly.entity_id
_entity_poly.type
_entity_poly.pdbx_seq_one_letter_code
_entity_poly.pdbx_strand_id
1 'polypeptide(L)'
;MKPGWVELTQKANAGTVLKPSETFVEETVSSWLQEERCMALVLSKELGLFVRIGKRQFKEDLPGRIKFEKKELVNSYRLESNLHIDGAASSLKISAYFDRMTIAFSSHLSAPEDKKNRGKVSWLKNQLKICEKRNHQLYNLLKTDLIIDVDIKHAKNNLRFGIDELDNSTDQVGNREITGFSILYLKSLGKKFESRKGVVEIMEKMLINYYECIFQHLKRWEKPAPQIIHPKEESLISDIE
;
A
#
# COMPACT_ATOMS: atom_id res chain seq x y z
N MET A 1 -17.98 -7.81 11.62
CA MET A 1 -18.78 -7.02 10.64
C MET A 1 -20.28 -7.14 10.89
N LYS A 2 -21.07 -6.10 10.56
CA LYS A 2 -22.56 -6.11 10.59
C LYS A 2 -23.16 -6.90 9.40
N PRO A 3 -24.46 -7.28 9.42
CA PRO A 3 -25.11 -7.98 8.30
C PRO A 3 -24.95 -7.29 6.94
N GLY A 4 -24.98 -5.95 6.91
CA GLY A 4 -24.83 -5.19 5.68
C GLY A 4 -23.54 -5.45 4.91
N TRP A 5 -22.47 -5.92 5.57
CA TRP A 5 -21.24 -6.33 4.89
C TRP A 5 -21.48 -7.48 3.90
N VAL A 6 -22.30 -8.45 4.28
CA VAL A 6 -22.62 -9.62 3.44
C VAL A 6 -23.47 -9.19 2.25
N GLU A 7 -24.55 -8.46 2.51
CA GLU A 7 -25.46 -7.98 1.47
C GLU A 7 -24.74 -7.07 0.46
N LEU A 8 -23.91 -6.14 0.95
CA LEU A 8 -23.10 -5.27 0.10
C LEU A 8 -22.17 -6.08 -0.78
N THR A 9 -21.46 -7.07 -0.22
CA THR A 9 -20.52 -7.91 -0.96
C THR A 9 -21.22 -8.64 -2.09
N GLN A 10 -22.38 -9.26 -1.81
CA GLN A 10 -23.16 -10.00 -2.81
C GLN A 10 -23.66 -9.09 -3.92
N LYS A 11 -24.19 -7.92 -3.58
CA LYS A 11 -24.65 -6.92 -4.56
C LYS A 11 -23.51 -6.35 -5.41
N ALA A 12 -22.39 -6.02 -4.79
CA ALA A 12 -21.19 -5.52 -5.48
C ALA A 12 -20.62 -6.56 -6.46
N ASN A 13 -20.52 -7.82 -6.03
CA ASN A 13 -20.01 -8.91 -6.87
C ASN A 13 -20.96 -9.23 -8.05
N ALA A 14 -22.27 -9.04 -7.86
CA ALA A 14 -23.27 -9.13 -8.93
C ALA A 14 -23.29 -7.90 -9.87
N GLY A 15 -22.47 -6.87 -9.62
CA GLY A 15 -22.45 -5.63 -10.40
C GLY A 15 -23.68 -4.74 -10.21
N THR A 16 -24.40 -4.90 -9.10
CA THR A 16 -25.61 -4.13 -8.80
C THR A 16 -25.28 -2.69 -8.41
N VAL A 17 -25.91 -1.73 -9.07
CA VAL A 17 -25.78 -0.30 -8.73
C VAL A 17 -26.29 -0.04 -7.30
N LEU A 18 -25.42 0.52 -6.47
CA LEU A 18 -25.70 0.81 -5.05
C LEU A 18 -26.13 2.27 -4.85
N LYS A 19 -26.89 2.53 -3.78
CA LYS A 19 -27.33 3.87 -3.39
C LYS A 19 -26.87 4.20 -1.97
N PRO A 20 -26.34 5.42 -1.71
CA PRO A 20 -25.88 5.82 -0.38
C PRO A 20 -26.95 5.79 0.73
N SER A 21 -28.24 5.84 0.35
CA SER A 21 -29.38 5.78 1.27
C SER A 21 -29.68 4.36 1.79
N GLU A 22 -29.10 3.33 1.19
CA GLU A 22 -29.36 1.94 1.58
C GLU A 22 -28.73 1.61 2.93
N THR A 23 -29.48 0.89 3.77
CA THR A 23 -29.10 0.55 5.14
C THR A 23 -27.82 -0.29 5.19
N PHE A 24 -27.68 -1.27 4.30
CA PHE A 24 -26.49 -2.13 4.24
C PHE A 24 -25.21 -1.35 3.85
N VAL A 25 -25.33 -0.23 3.13
CA VAL A 25 -24.20 0.66 2.81
C VAL A 25 -23.71 1.35 4.08
N GLU A 26 -24.62 1.93 4.88
CA GLU A 26 -24.31 2.54 6.18
C GLU A 26 -23.68 1.52 7.15
N GLU A 27 -24.28 0.33 7.25
CA GLU A 27 -23.78 -0.73 8.11
C GLU A 27 -22.36 -1.18 7.72
N THR A 28 -22.07 -1.25 6.43
CA THR A 28 -20.74 -1.62 5.93
C THR A 28 -19.72 -0.54 6.24
N VAL A 29 -20.03 0.73 5.95
CA VAL A 29 -19.15 1.86 6.29
C VAL A 29 -18.88 1.90 7.79
N SER A 30 -19.92 1.75 8.61
CA SER A 30 -19.80 1.68 10.07
C SER A 30 -18.90 0.52 10.52
N SER A 31 -19.05 -0.66 9.92
CA SER A 31 -18.22 -1.83 10.23
C SER A 31 -16.76 -1.61 9.85
N TRP A 32 -16.50 -1.01 8.68
CA TRP A 32 -15.15 -0.69 8.22
C TRP A 32 -14.45 0.33 9.11
N LEU A 33 -15.14 1.41 9.51
CA LEU A 33 -14.57 2.42 10.42
C LEU A 33 -14.30 1.86 11.82
N GLN A 34 -15.08 0.88 12.27
CA GLN A 34 -14.79 0.15 13.50
C GLN A 34 -13.55 -0.73 13.33
N GLU A 35 -13.47 -1.46 12.22
CA GLU A 35 -12.32 -2.32 11.92
C GLU A 35 -11.02 -1.54 11.76
N GLU A 36 -11.04 -0.36 11.14
CA GLU A 36 -9.90 0.57 11.09
C GLU A 36 -9.33 0.85 12.49
N ARG A 37 -10.21 1.09 13.46
CA ARG A 37 -9.81 1.33 14.86
C ARG A 37 -9.24 0.08 15.49
N CYS A 38 -9.85 -1.09 15.27
CA CYS A 38 -9.35 -2.37 15.78
C CYS A 38 -7.94 -2.68 15.25
N MET A 39 -7.73 -2.58 13.94
CA MET A 39 -6.42 -2.79 13.30
C MET A 39 -5.36 -1.84 13.86
N ALA A 40 -5.70 -0.56 14.06
CA ALA A 40 -4.78 0.40 14.65
C ALA A 40 -4.44 0.08 16.10
N LEU A 41 -5.41 -0.37 16.90
CA LEU A 41 -5.19 -0.80 18.29
C LEU A 41 -4.31 -2.05 18.36
N VAL A 42 -4.59 -3.05 17.51
CA VAL A 42 -3.76 -4.27 17.38
C VAL A 42 -2.33 -3.89 17.07
N LEU A 43 -2.11 -3.09 16.03
CA LEU A 43 -0.75 -2.70 15.65
C LEU A 43 -0.08 -1.80 16.71
N SER A 44 -0.83 -0.90 17.36
CA SER A 44 -0.28 -0.07 18.45
C SER A 44 0.23 -0.91 19.61
N LYS A 45 -0.49 -1.99 19.95
CA LYS A 45 -0.11 -2.93 20.99
C LYS A 45 1.17 -3.68 20.63
N GLU A 46 1.26 -4.19 19.40
CA GLU A 46 2.45 -4.93 18.94
C GLU A 46 3.70 -4.04 18.83
N LEU A 47 3.53 -2.76 18.49
CA LEU A 47 4.66 -1.82 18.32
C LEU A 47 5.05 -1.06 19.58
N GLY A 48 4.20 -1.04 20.61
CA GLY A 48 4.41 -0.20 21.80
C GLY A 48 4.34 1.31 21.52
N LEU A 49 3.71 1.73 20.41
CA LEU A 49 3.53 3.13 20.04
C LEU A 49 2.13 3.39 19.48
N PHE A 50 1.69 4.64 19.51
CA PHE A 50 0.36 5.01 19.04
C PHE A 50 0.28 5.09 17.51
N VAL A 51 -0.52 4.21 16.90
CA VAL A 51 -0.81 4.22 15.46
C VAL A 51 -2.00 5.13 15.18
N ARG A 52 -1.78 6.18 14.38
CA ARG A 52 -2.83 7.15 14.03
C ARG A 52 -3.65 6.66 12.84
N ILE A 53 -4.92 7.03 12.80
CA ILE A 53 -5.88 6.68 11.74
C ILE A 53 -6.65 7.90 11.22
N GLY A 54 -7.40 7.67 10.15
CA GLY A 54 -8.37 8.62 9.62
C GLY A 54 -7.81 9.55 8.57
N LYS A 55 -8.69 10.38 8.00
CA LYS A 55 -8.32 11.35 6.97
C LYS A 55 -8.25 12.73 7.61
N ARG A 56 -7.16 13.46 7.38
CA ARG A 56 -6.91 14.78 7.98
C ARG A 56 -8.09 15.75 7.82
N GLN A 57 -8.76 15.70 6.67
CA GLN A 57 -9.92 16.56 6.34
C GLN A 57 -11.18 16.27 7.17
N PHE A 58 -11.25 15.13 7.87
CA PHE A 58 -12.41 14.72 8.67
C PHE A 58 -12.08 14.54 10.17
N LYS A 59 -11.02 15.18 10.66
CA LYS A 59 -10.52 15.00 12.04
C LYS A 59 -11.61 15.19 13.10
N GLU A 60 -12.53 16.12 12.87
CA GLU A 60 -13.61 16.48 13.81
C GLU A 60 -15.01 16.34 13.16
N ASP A 61 -15.09 15.75 11.97
CA ASP A 61 -16.33 15.62 11.19
C ASP A 61 -16.61 14.15 10.84
N LEU A 62 -17.09 13.39 11.84
CA LEU A 62 -17.49 12.01 11.65
C LEU A 62 -18.70 11.86 10.69
N PRO A 63 -19.77 12.69 10.78
CA PRO A 63 -20.87 12.62 9.84
C PRO A 63 -20.43 12.85 8.38
N GLY A 64 -19.57 13.85 8.14
CA GLY A 64 -18.99 14.10 6.82
C GLY A 64 -18.07 12.98 6.36
N ARG A 65 -17.30 12.36 7.27
CA ARG A 65 -16.53 11.16 6.97
C ARG A 65 -17.43 10.02 6.49
N ILE A 66 -18.49 9.71 7.23
CA ILE A 66 -19.44 8.64 6.85
C ILE A 66 -20.06 8.93 5.48
N LYS A 67 -20.51 10.17 5.24
CA LYS A 67 -21.06 10.59 3.94
C LYS A 67 -20.05 10.42 2.81
N PHE A 68 -18.78 10.77 3.06
CA PHE A 68 -17.70 10.58 2.11
C PHE A 68 -17.45 9.09 1.83
N GLU A 69 -17.30 8.25 2.85
CA GLU A 69 -17.02 6.82 2.67
C GLU A 69 -18.18 6.10 1.96
N LYS A 70 -19.45 6.47 2.25
CA LYS A 70 -20.61 5.98 1.50
C LYS A 70 -20.49 6.29 0.01
N LYS A 71 -20.10 7.52 -0.34
CA LYS A 71 -19.93 7.95 -1.72
C LYS A 71 -18.81 7.17 -2.41
N GLU A 72 -17.67 6.99 -1.76
CA GLU A 72 -16.57 6.20 -2.30
C GLU A 72 -16.98 4.74 -2.52
N LEU A 73 -17.69 4.16 -1.56
CA LEU A 73 -18.15 2.78 -1.60
C LEU A 73 -19.10 2.52 -2.77
N VAL A 74 -20.10 3.37 -2.99
CA VAL A 74 -21.05 3.17 -4.12
C VAL A 74 -20.41 3.44 -5.48
N ASN A 75 -19.41 4.31 -5.57
CA ASN A 75 -18.76 4.66 -6.83
C ASN A 75 -17.68 3.67 -7.26
N SER A 76 -17.03 3.02 -6.30
CA SER A 76 -15.83 2.22 -6.56
C SER A 76 -15.87 0.80 -6.00
N TYR A 77 -16.96 0.40 -5.33
CA TYR A 77 -17.08 -0.85 -4.59
C TYR A 77 -15.89 -1.09 -3.65
N ARG A 78 -15.34 -0.01 -3.08
CA ARG A 78 -14.11 -0.06 -2.30
C ARG A 78 -14.18 0.86 -1.09
N LEU A 79 -13.63 0.38 0.02
CA LEU A 79 -13.31 1.18 1.20
C LEU A 79 -11.82 1.16 1.45
N GLU A 80 -11.28 2.27 1.96
CA GLU A 80 -9.86 2.41 2.23
C GLU A 80 -9.58 3.11 3.56
N SER A 81 -8.55 2.63 4.24
CA SER A 81 -8.03 3.17 5.50
C SER A 81 -6.52 3.35 5.39
N ASN A 82 -5.99 4.33 6.12
CA ASN A 82 -4.55 4.55 6.23
C ASN A 82 -4.17 4.54 7.71
N LEU A 83 -3.17 3.73 8.04
CA LEU A 83 -2.49 3.74 9.32
C LEU A 83 -1.22 4.56 9.18
N HIS A 84 -1.04 5.53 10.08
CA HIS A 84 0.13 6.39 10.14
C HIS A 84 0.97 5.99 11.35
N ILE A 85 2.12 5.37 11.06
CA ILE A 85 3.09 4.87 12.03
C ILE A 85 4.28 5.82 12.06
N ASP A 86 4.65 6.31 13.24
CA ASP A 86 5.82 7.18 13.37
C ASP A 86 7.12 6.43 13.05
N GLY A 87 8.00 7.06 12.26
CA GLY A 87 9.26 6.48 11.81
C GLY A 87 9.13 5.51 10.61
N ALA A 88 7.93 5.19 10.15
CA ALA A 88 7.75 4.34 8.96
C ALA A 88 8.06 5.07 7.65
N ALA A 89 8.49 4.31 6.63
CA ALA A 89 8.82 4.85 5.31
C ALA A 89 7.63 5.48 4.58
N SER A 90 6.41 5.02 4.88
CA SER A 90 5.16 5.57 4.36
C SER A 90 3.99 5.21 5.29
N SER A 91 2.78 5.60 4.91
CA SER A 91 1.56 5.13 5.60
C SER A 91 1.20 3.73 5.10
N LEU A 92 0.66 2.89 5.98
CA LEU A 92 0.16 1.57 5.63
C LEU A 92 -1.30 1.71 5.21
N LYS A 93 -1.58 1.47 3.94
CA LYS A 93 -2.93 1.54 3.37
C LYS A 93 -3.58 0.17 3.43
N ILE A 94 -4.84 0.11 3.84
CA ILE A 94 -5.69 -1.07 3.76
C ILE A 94 -6.86 -0.75 2.84
N SER A 95 -7.17 -1.65 1.91
CA SER A 95 -8.31 -1.51 1.01
C SER A 95 -9.13 -2.80 0.98
N ALA A 96 -10.45 -2.68 1.03
CA ALA A 96 -11.38 -3.76 0.79
C ALA A 96 -12.11 -3.53 -0.53
N TYR A 97 -11.95 -4.47 -1.47
CA TYR A 97 -12.59 -4.48 -2.78
C TYR A 97 -13.76 -5.46 -2.76
N PHE A 98 -14.98 -4.94 -2.72
CA PHE A 98 -16.21 -5.74 -2.56
C PHE A 98 -16.62 -6.45 -3.85
N ASP A 99 -16.43 -5.80 -5.00
CA ASP A 99 -16.63 -6.37 -6.34
C ASP A 99 -15.82 -7.66 -6.54
N ARG A 100 -14.59 -7.67 -6.01
CA ARG A 100 -13.60 -8.74 -6.17
C ARG A 100 -13.36 -9.58 -4.92
N MET A 101 -14.10 -9.33 -3.83
CA MET A 101 -13.93 -10.02 -2.55
C MET A 101 -12.46 -10.11 -2.09
N THR A 102 -11.73 -9.01 -2.25
CA THR A 102 -10.27 -8.96 -2.07
C THR A 102 -9.90 -7.94 -1.00
N ILE A 103 -8.99 -8.32 -0.11
CA ILE A 103 -8.33 -7.41 0.83
C ILE A 103 -6.93 -7.10 0.31
N ALA A 104 -6.54 -5.83 0.39
CA ALA A 104 -5.23 -5.34 0.01
C ALA A 104 -4.58 -4.57 1.16
N PHE A 105 -3.31 -4.86 1.41
CA PHE A 105 -2.41 -4.01 2.18
C PHE A 105 -1.41 -3.39 1.23
N SER A 106 -1.11 -2.10 1.35
CA SER A 106 -0.10 -1.48 0.52
C SER A 106 0.69 -0.38 1.19
N SER A 107 1.89 -0.18 0.67
CA SER A 107 2.79 0.90 1.07
C SER A 107 3.46 1.47 -0.17
N HIS A 108 3.40 2.79 -0.29
CA HIS A 108 3.99 3.51 -1.41
C HIS A 108 5.37 4.04 -1.06
N LEU A 109 6.30 4.00 -2.01
CA LEU A 109 7.64 4.57 -1.92
C LEU A 109 7.92 5.40 -3.16
N SER A 110 8.33 6.65 -2.96
CA SER A 110 8.89 7.47 -4.03
C SER A 110 10.22 6.87 -4.51
N ALA A 111 10.40 6.78 -5.82
CA ALA A 111 11.59 6.19 -6.40
C ALA A 111 12.79 7.16 -6.28
N PRO A 112 14.03 6.63 -6.19
CA PRO A 112 15.23 7.46 -6.18
C PRO A 112 15.33 8.41 -7.38
N GLU A 113 15.45 9.71 -7.14
CA GLU A 113 15.55 10.71 -8.23
C GLU A 113 16.93 10.71 -8.88
N ASP A 114 17.97 10.23 -8.18
CA ASP A 114 19.35 10.16 -8.65
C ASP A 114 19.63 8.95 -9.56
N LYS A 115 18.63 8.11 -9.85
CA LYS A 115 18.80 6.85 -10.58
C LYS A 115 18.00 6.80 -11.87
N LYS A 116 18.54 6.11 -12.88
CA LYS A 116 17.76 5.67 -14.05
C LYS A 116 16.76 4.56 -13.65
N ASN A 117 15.75 4.29 -14.46
CA ASN A 117 14.69 3.30 -14.18
C ASN A 117 15.22 1.94 -13.69
N ARG A 118 16.24 1.37 -14.34
CA ARG A 118 16.88 0.11 -13.90
C ARG A 118 17.47 0.20 -12.50
N GLY A 119 18.07 1.35 -12.16
CA GLY A 119 18.58 1.63 -10.82
C GLY A 119 17.46 1.82 -9.78
N LYS A 120 16.34 2.45 -10.18
CA LYS A 120 15.13 2.58 -9.33
C LYS A 120 14.52 1.20 -9.01
N VAL A 121 14.42 0.32 -10.02
CA VAL A 121 13.95 -1.07 -9.84
C VAL A 121 14.91 -1.87 -8.96
N SER A 122 16.21 -1.80 -9.23
CA SER A 122 17.23 -2.48 -8.41
C SER A 122 17.20 -2.02 -6.95
N TRP A 123 16.99 -0.72 -6.71
CA TRP A 123 16.81 -0.17 -5.36
C TRP A 123 15.65 -0.83 -4.61
N LEU A 124 14.45 -0.91 -5.21
CA LEU A 124 13.32 -1.60 -4.59
C LEU A 124 13.61 -3.08 -4.35
N LYS A 125 14.16 -3.79 -5.35
CA LYS A 125 14.52 -5.21 -5.22
C LYS A 125 15.49 -5.48 -4.08
N ASN A 126 16.44 -4.59 -3.83
CA ASN A 126 17.35 -4.74 -2.70
C ASN A 126 16.63 -4.63 -1.35
N GLN A 127 15.58 -3.82 -1.23
CA GLN A 127 14.76 -3.79 -0.02
C GLN A 127 13.94 -5.08 0.14
N LEU A 128 13.37 -5.61 -0.94
CA LEU A 128 12.63 -6.88 -0.92
C LEU A 128 13.55 -8.07 -0.56
N LYS A 129 14.80 -8.07 -1.03
CA LYS A 129 15.82 -9.05 -0.60
C LYS A 129 16.14 -8.96 0.89
N ILE A 130 16.11 -7.77 1.48
CA ILE A 130 16.27 -7.61 2.94
C ILE A 130 15.08 -8.25 3.66
N CYS A 131 13.86 -8.01 3.18
CA CYS A 131 12.64 -8.62 3.73
C CYS A 131 12.74 -10.15 3.74
N GLU A 132 13.13 -10.75 2.60
CA GLU A 132 13.34 -12.19 2.46
C GLU A 132 14.41 -12.72 3.43
N LYS A 133 15.53 -12.00 3.59
CA LYS A 133 16.60 -12.40 4.51
C LYS A 133 16.19 -12.32 5.98
N ARG A 134 15.31 -11.37 6.34
CA ARG A 134 14.88 -11.16 7.73
C ARG A 134 13.90 -12.24 8.20
N ASN A 135 12.97 -12.64 7.34
CA ASN A 135 12.04 -13.73 7.63
C ASN A 135 11.70 -14.51 6.35
N HIS A 136 12.57 -15.46 5.99
CA HIS A 136 12.46 -16.22 4.74
C HIS A 136 11.17 -17.03 4.64
N GLN A 137 10.75 -17.66 5.74
CA GLN A 137 9.54 -18.48 5.77
C GLN A 137 8.28 -17.63 5.54
N LEU A 138 8.14 -16.51 6.25
CA LEU A 138 7.00 -15.62 6.07
C LEU A 138 7.03 -14.95 4.70
N TYR A 139 8.21 -14.55 4.21
CA TYR A 139 8.35 -13.97 2.88
C TYR A 139 7.88 -14.91 1.79
N ASN A 140 8.31 -16.19 1.82
CA ASN A 140 7.87 -17.18 0.84
C ASN A 140 6.35 -17.44 0.91
N LEU A 141 5.76 -17.40 2.10
CA LEU A 141 4.30 -17.51 2.27
C LEU A 141 3.56 -16.33 1.63
N LEU A 142 4.12 -15.12 1.69
CA LEU A 142 3.50 -13.90 1.17
C LEU A 142 3.79 -13.68 -0.32
N LYS A 143 4.92 -14.19 -0.83
CA LYS A 143 5.47 -13.86 -2.16
C LYS A 143 4.46 -14.01 -3.29
N THR A 144 3.64 -15.06 -3.28
CA THR A 144 2.65 -15.34 -4.35
C THR A 144 1.53 -14.30 -4.42
N ASP A 145 1.26 -13.66 -3.29
CA ASP A 145 0.21 -12.65 -3.12
C ASP A 145 0.80 -11.22 -3.13
N LEU A 146 2.13 -11.09 -3.29
CA LEU A 146 2.81 -9.81 -3.39
C LEU A 146 2.88 -9.32 -4.83
N ILE A 147 2.45 -8.09 -5.03
CA ILE A 147 2.37 -7.42 -6.31
C ILE A 147 3.02 -6.05 -6.19
N ILE A 148 3.68 -5.61 -7.26
CA ILE A 148 4.30 -4.29 -7.34
C ILE A 148 3.59 -3.49 -8.43
N ASP A 149 2.99 -2.37 -8.05
CA ASP A 149 2.56 -1.34 -9.00
C ASP A 149 3.70 -0.33 -9.17
N VAL A 150 4.14 -0.14 -10.41
CA VAL A 150 5.17 0.82 -10.82
C VAL A 150 4.48 2.09 -11.31
N ASP A 151 4.71 3.19 -10.61
CA ASP A 151 4.15 4.50 -10.95
C ASP A 151 5.01 5.15 -12.04
N ILE A 152 4.36 5.63 -13.11
CA ILE A 152 5.03 6.19 -14.28
C ILE A 152 4.63 7.65 -14.46
N LYS A 153 5.62 8.51 -14.65
CA LYS A 153 5.42 9.94 -14.89
C LYS A 153 4.49 10.15 -16.08
N HIS A 154 3.46 10.98 -15.88
CA HIS A 154 2.43 11.31 -16.88
C HIS A 154 1.59 10.13 -17.38
N ALA A 155 1.69 8.93 -16.79
CA ALA A 155 0.80 7.83 -17.11
C ALA A 155 -0.50 7.96 -16.30
N LYS A 156 -1.62 7.58 -16.92
CA LYS A 156 -2.92 7.49 -16.23
C LYS A 156 -3.01 6.27 -15.31
N ASN A 157 -2.34 5.18 -15.70
CA ASN A 157 -2.37 3.91 -15.02
C ASN A 157 -0.96 3.45 -14.69
N ASN A 158 -0.84 2.72 -13.58
CA ASN A 158 0.39 2.07 -13.17
C ASN A 158 0.58 0.77 -13.96
N LEU A 159 1.82 0.31 -14.05
CA LEU A 159 2.13 -1.04 -14.55
C LEU A 159 2.28 -1.99 -13.36
N ARG A 160 1.67 -3.17 -13.48
CA ARG A 160 1.58 -4.15 -12.41
C ARG A 160 2.45 -5.36 -12.71
N PHE A 161 3.26 -5.79 -11.74
CA PHE A 161 4.18 -6.92 -11.88
C PHE A 161 4.14 -7.83 -10.65
N GLY A 162 4.33 -9.13 -10.88
CA GLY A 162 4.77 -10.03 -9.82
C GLY A 162 6.20 -9.69 -9.38
N ILE A 163 6.59 -10.14 -8.18
CA ILE A 163 7.93 -9.88 -7.62
C ILE A 163 9.06 -10.36 -8.56
N ASP A 164 8.89 -11.54 -9.16
CA ASP A 164 9.90 -12.15 -10.03
C ASP A 164 9.96 -11.50 -11.43
N GLU A 165 8.90 -10.80 -11.83
CA GLU A 165 8.77 -10.16 -13.14
C GLU A 165 9.18 -8.68 -13.11
N LEU A 166 9.51 -8.14 -11.94
CA LEU A 166 9.75 -6.72 -11.74
C LEU A 166 10.91 -6.17 -12.60
N ASP A 167 11.90 -6.99 -12.97
CA ASP A 167 12.98 -6.54 -13.87
C ASP A 167 12.45 -6.19 -15.27
N ASN A 168 11.38 -6.85 -15.72
CA ASN A 168 10.75 -6.59 -17.02
C ASN A 168 10.05 -5.22 -17.05
N SER A 169 9.87 -4.56 -15.89
CA SER A 169 9.19 -3.28 -15.82
C SER A 169 9.94 -2.19 -16.58
N THR A 170 11.28 -2.25 -16.66
CA THR A 170 12.05 -1.21 -17.36
C THR A 170 11.73 -1.18 -18.85
N ASP A 171 11.52 -2.35 -19.44
CA ASP A 171 11.28 -2.49 -20.87
C ASP A 171 9.87 -2.01 -21.23
N GLN A 172 8.88 -2.30 -20.38
CA GLN A 172 7.51 -1.83 -20.56
C GLN A 172 7.32 -0.33 -20.26
N VAL A 173 8.10 0.23 -19.33
CA VAL A 173 8.09 1.69 -19.06
C VAL A 173 8.66 2.46 -20.27
N GLY A 174 9.66 1.88 -20.95
CA GLY A 174 10.35 2.50 -22.08
C GLY A 174 11.08 3.77 -21.67
N ASN A 175 10.94 4.83 -22.47
CA ASN A 175 11.61 6.13 -22.24
C ASN A 175 10.95 7.00 -21.16
N ARG A 176 9.82 6.55 -20.58
CA ARG A 176 9.16 7.28 -19.48
C ARG A 176 9.92 7.10 -18.18
N GLU A 177 9.64 7.95 -17.22
CA GLU A 177 10.30 7.92 -15.92
C GLU A 177 9.45 7.18 -14.88
N ILE A 178 10.05 6.26 -14.14
CA ILE A 178 9.43 5.68 -12.94
C ILE A 178 9.48 6.71 -11.81
N THR A 179 8.34 7.04 -11.20
CA THR A 179 8.25 8.01 -10.10
C THR A 179 8.13 7.37 -8.73
N GLY A 180 7.67 6.12 -8.67
CA GLY A 180 7.41 5.45 -7.41
C GLY A 180 7.02 3.99 -7.59
N PHE A 181 6.85 3.35 -6.45
CA PHE A 181 6.43 1.96 -6.34
C PHE A 181 5.38 1.83 -5.24
N SER A 182 4.32 1.10 -5.51
CA SER A 182 3.40 0.62 -4.49
C SER A 182 3.61 -0.88 -4.32
N ILE A 183 3.99 -1.29 -3.12
CA ILE A 183 4.09 -2.71 -2.75
C ILE A 183 2.73 -3.11 -2.22
N LEU A 184 2.11 -4.13 -2.79
CA LEU A 184 0.77 -4.60 -2.43
C LEU A 184 0.83 -6.06 -1.98
N TYR A 185 0.17 -6.37 -0.88
CA TYR A 185 -0.20 -7.73 -0.48
C TYR A 185 -1.69 -7.92 -0.70
N LEU A 186 -2.05 -8.71 -1.71
CA LEU A 186 -3.41 -8.89 -2.20
C LEU A 186 -3.91 -10.30 -1.90
N LYS A 187 -5.07 -10.40 -1.24
CA LYS A 187 -5.67 -11.70 -0.95
C LYS A 187 -7.12 -11.75 -1.38
N SER A 188 -7.39 -12.58 -2.39
CA SER A 188 -8.76 -12.93 -2.77
C SER A 188 -9.33 -13.94 -1.77
N LEU A 189 -10.43 -13.59 -1.13
CA LEU A 189 -11.01 -14.38 -0.04
C LEU A 189 -12.22 -15.23 -0.48
N GLY A 190 -12.79 -14.93 -1.65
CA GLY A 190 -14.05 -15.53 -2.09
C GLY A 190 -15.11 -15.46 -0.99
N LYS A 191 -15.83 -16.56 -0.74
CA LYS A 191 -16.86 -16.64 0.32
C LYS A 191 -16.36 -16.30 1.73
N LYS A 192 -15.06 -16.40 2.01
CA LYS A 192 -14.51 -16.01 3.32
C LYS A 192 -14.61 -14.49 3.54
N PHE A 193 -14.71 -13.70 2.47
CA PHE A 193 -14.96 -12.26 2.56
C PHE A 193 -16.33 -11.95 3.19
N GLU A 194 -17.33 -12.79 2.93
CA GLU A 194 -18.68 -12.67 3.51
C GLU A 194 -18.74 -13.16 4.97
N SER A 195 -17.69 -13.83 5.47
CA SER A 195 -17.64 -14.27 6.86
C SER A 195 -17.44 -13.08 7.79
N ARG A 196 -18.53 -12.62 8.43
CA ARG A 196 -18.53 -11.43 9.29
C ARG A 196 -17.46 -11.43 10.39
N LYS A 197 -17.11 -12.61 10.92
CA LYS A 197 -16.02 -12.79 11.89
C LYS A 197 -14.72 -13.16 11.20
N GLY A 198 -14.76 -14.08 10.24
CA GLY A 198 -13.57 -14.59 9.57
C GLY A 198 -12.80 -13.52 8.80
N VAL A 199 -13.50 -12.55 8.19
CA VAL A 199 -12.83 -11.46 7.45
C VAL A 199 -12.02 -10.56 8.40
N VAL A 200 -12.48 -10.33 9.63
CA VAL A 200 -11.77 -9.56 10.66
C VAL A 200 -10.49 -10.29 11.06
N GLU A 201 -10.61 -11.57 11.44
CA GLU A 201 -9.47 -12.41 11.81
C GLU A 201 -8.42 -12.52 10.69
N ILE A 202 -8.89 -12.57 9.43
CA ILE A 202 -8.02 -12.56 8.26
C ILE A 202 -7.31 -11.22 8.11
N MET A 203 -8.00 -10.09 8.24
CA MET A 203 -7.40 -8.76 8.12
C MET A 203 -6.37 -8.49 9.20
N GLU A 204 -6.65 -8.84 10.45
CA GLU A 204 -5.69 -8.70 11.56
C GLU A 204 -4.43 -9.54 11.32
N LYS A 205 -4.58 -10.80 10.88
CA LYS A 205 -3.43 -11.65 10.53
C LYS A 205 -2.66 -11.11 9.34
N MET A 206 -3.36 -10.62 8.31
CA MET A 206 -2.71 -10.02 7.14
C MET A 206 -1.95 -8.74 7.52
N LEU A 207 -2.49 -7.91 8.42
CA LEU A 207 -1.85 -6.71 8.92
C LEU A 207 -0.51 -7.03 9.58
N ILE A 208 -0.50 -7.96 10.54
CA ILE A 208 0.73 -8.35 11.25
C ILE A 208 1.73 -8.97 10.28
N ASN A 209 1.31 -9.93 9.46
CA ASN A 209 2.19 -10.59 8.50
C ASN A 209 2.83 -9.59 7.51
N TYR A 210 2.03 -8.67 6.95
CA TYR A 210 2.53 -7.67 6.02
C TYR A 210 3.47 -6.68 6.72
N TYR A 211 3.11 -6.28 7.95
CA TYR A 211 3.92 -5.35 8.72
C TYR A 211 5.30 -5.93 9.02
N GLU A 212 5.33 -7.11 9.63
CA GLU A 212 6.53 -7.82 10.06
C GLU A 212 7.43 -8.17 8.87
N CYS A 213 6.84 -8.73 7.81
CA CYS A 213 7.62 -9.24 6.69
C CYS A 213 8.13 -8.16 5.76
N ILE A 214 7.32 -7.13 5.48
CA ILE A 214 7.57 -6.17 4.40
C ILE A 214 7.70 -4.77 4.98
N PHE A 215 6.60 -4.25 5.55
CA PHE A 215 6.44 -2.81 5.82
C PHE A 215 7.56 -2.24 6.71
N GLN A 216 7.90 -2.93 7.80
CA GLN A 216 8.91 -2.45 8.77
C GLN A 216 10.34 -2.40 8.21
N HIS A 217 10.59 -3.07 7.08
CA HIS A 217 11.90 -3.16 6.44
C HIS A 217 12.04 -2.21 5.25
N LEU A 218 10.96 -1.58 4.82
CA LEU A 218 10.98 -0.58 3.76
C LEU A 218 11.68 0.69 4.25
N LYS A 219 12.48 1.31 3.38
CA LYS A 219 13.08 2.62 3.64
C LYS A 219 12.60 3.63 2.61
N ARG A 220 12.35 4.84 3.09
CA ARG A 220 12.08 5.99 2.22
C ARG A 220 13.39 6.38 1.53
N TRP A 221 13.32 6.74 0.25
CA TRP A 221 14.48 7.35 -0.40
C TRP A 221 14.70 8.77 0.16
N GLU A 222 15.94 9.04 0.54
CA GLU A 222 16.40 10.34 1.01
C GLU A 222 17.47 10.86 0.06
N LYS A 223 17.33 12.11 -0.36
CA LYS A 223 18.31 12.75 -1.23
C LYS A 223 19.64 12.85 -0.48
N PRO A 224 20.75 12.37 -1.06
CA PRO A 224 22.06 12.46 -0.40
C PRO A 224 22.44 13.92 -0.16
N ALA A 225 23.17 14.16 0.92
CA ALA A 225 23.68 15.49 1.24
C ALA A 225 24.54 16.03 0.08
N PRO A 226 24.38 17.30 -0.33
CA PRO A 226 25.24 17.92 -1.33
C PRO A 226 26.71 17.77 -0.94
N GLN A 227 27.53 17.35 -1.89
CA GLN A 227 28.98 17.20 -1.71
C GLN A 227 29.71 18.43 -2.25
N ILE A 228 30.85 18.78 -1.63
CA ILE A 228 31.74 19.80 -2.16
C ILE A 228 32.30 19.30 -3.49
N ILE A 229 32.14 20.09 -4.55
CA ILE A 229 32.73 19.78 -5.85
C ILE A 229 34.20 20.17 -5.76
N HIS A 230 35.09 19.17 -5.75
CA HIS A 230 36.51 19.39 -5.96
C HIS A 230 36.76 19.43 -7.46
N PRO A 231 37.20 20.56 -8.05
CA PRO A 231 37.66 20.59 -9.43
C PRO A 231 38.77 19.56 -9.59
N LYS A 232 38.74 18.78 -10.68
CA LYS A 232 39.90 17.96 -11.02
C LYS A 232 41.06 18.92 -11.28
N GLU A 233 42.14 18.79 -10.52
CA GLU A 233 43.40 19.46 -10.83
C GLU A 233 43.86 18.99 -12.22
N GLU A 234 43.60 19.80 -13.24
CA GLU A 234 44.33 19.70 -14.50
C GLU A 234 45.78 20.08 -14.19
N SER A 235 46.67 19.14 -14.47
CA SER A 235 48.11 19.24 -14.27
C SER A 235 48.70 20.47 -14.97
N LEU A 236 48.86 21.57 -14.25
CA LEU A 236 49.67 22.73 -14.63
C LEU A 236 51.16 22.46 -14.35
N ILE A 237 51.69 21.33 -14.82
CA ILE A 237 53.14 21.05 -14.82
C ILE A 237 53.52 20.38 -16.15
N SER A 238 53.54 21.18 -17.20
CA SER A 238 54.48 21.04 -18.33
C SER A 238 54.29 22.27 -19.19
N ASP A 239 55.23 23.21 -19.09
CA ASP A 239 55.67 24.15 -20.14
C ASP A 239 56.42 25.31 -19.46
N ILE A 240 57.54 24.97 -18.82
CA ILE A 240 58.67 25.88 -18.63
C ILE A 240 59.93 25.08 -18.99
N GLU A 241 60.24 25.03 -20.28
CA GLU A 241 61.60 24.92 -20.83
C GLU A 241 61.76 25.98 -21.93
#